data_AF-A0A0W0YA30-F1
#
_entry.id   AF-A0A0W0YA30-F1
#
_cell.length_a   1.000
_cell.length_b   1.000
_cell.length_c   1.000
_cell.angle_alpha   90.00
_cell.angle_beta   90.00
_cell.angle_gamma   90.00
#
_symmetry.space_group_name_H-M   'P 1'
#
loop_
_entity.id
_entity.type
_entity.pdbx_description
1 polymer ?
#
loop_
_entity_poly.entity_id
_entity_poly.type
_entity_poly.pdbx_seq_one_letter_code
_entity_poly.pdbx_strand_id
1 'polypeptide(L)'
;MSTHASRGMLLMFSRFFKVKQQPDYYELGGPRSYHKFRYQNTSVILIGEVHNPISLDLDHEYISIFNNYVANNRVILFLESDGTPRPKGTHGIDFMKSLEQLTPSPNLEMVFAEKRSEFCDEKYVYLWLFLEKIEDIEKSINHKKTKSHQTFSNTTEFMHSEALDDISLLYSQCCSFRELRDFLVSEITALDSMADKYINSNPQIYAFIGASILNVNEALGLLIELEEEYRSLQLEETNLEQNNLVSVCVEMMKKISSFKPASKLRDIYLNYLSSFHDATLLCDIWDRLEKNQEQSTLMVVMGDGHIERLSLLLKTIAIEEASIFADRKGRVIAPGTLDRFLKNNFEEALHQEKVCLVM
;
A
#
# COMPACT_ATOMS: atom_id res chain seq x y z
N MET A 1 -39.76 23.45 12.01
CA MET A 1 -38.91 23.77 13.18
C MET A 1 -38.11 22.52 13.53
N SER A 2 -36.76 22.64 13.47
CA SER A 2 -35.67 21.86 14.14
C SER A 2 -35.86 20.34 14.24
N THR A 3 -35.13 19.42 13.57
CA THR A 3 -33.67 19.14 13.47
C THR A 3 -32.87 19.32 14.76
N HIS A 4 -32.54 18.20 15.43
CA HIS A 4 -31.21 17.83 15.96
C HIS A 4 -31.30 16.62 16.92
N ALA A 5 -30.78 15.45 16.54
CA ALA A 5 -30.24 14.43 17.45
C ALA A 5 -29.57 13.27 16.68
N SER A 6 -28.43 13.53 16.02
CA SER A 6 -27.58 12.47 15.44
C SER A 6 -26.12 12.92 15.30
N ARG A 7 -25.56 13.49 16.38
CA ARG A 7 -24.14 13.93 16.44
C ARG A 7 -23.41 13.51 17.71
N GLY A 8 -23.97 12.59 18.49
CA GLY A 8 -23.50 12.27 19.85
C GLY A 8 -22.57 11.06 20.01
N MET A 9 -22.35 10.23 18.98
CA MET A 9 -21.75 8.90 19.18
C MET A 9 -20.37 8.70 18.52
N LEU A 10 -19.81 9.73 17.86
CA LEU A 10 -18.49 9.65 17.18
C LEU A 10 -17.33 10.32 17.95
N LEU A 11 -17.53 10.76 19.20
CA LEU A 11 -16.57 11.62 19.93
C LEU A 11 -16.07 11.06 21.28
N MET A 12 -16.25 9.77 21.59
CA MET A 12 -15.87 9.21 22.90
C MET A 12 -14.90 8.01 22.86
N PHE A 13 -13.82 8.12 22.08
CA PHE A 13 -12.61 7.29 22.30
C PHE A 13 -11.33 8.11 22.37
N SER A 14 -11.41 9.36 22.86
CA SER A 14 -10.22 10.14 23.23
C SER A 14 -10.37 10.71 24.63
N ARG A 15 -9.80 10.01 25.62
CA ARG A 15 -9.28 10.59 26.86
C ARG A 15 -8.57 9.51 27.68
N PHE A 16 -7.47 9.91 28.33
CA PHE A 16 -6.61 9.18 29.30
C PHE A 16 -5.50 8.33 28.63
N PHE A 17 -4.19 8.64 28.63
CA PHE A 17 -3.33 9.53 29.40
C PHE A 17 -2.10 9.98 28.58
N LYS A 18 -1.63 11.23 28.80
CA LYS A 18 -0.28 11.69 28.40
C LYS A 18 0.76 11.13 29.38
N VAL A 19 1.72 10.38 28.87
CA VAL A 19 3.09 10.35 29.40
C VAL A 19 3.96 10.92 28.29
N LYS A 20 4.68 12.03 28.57
CA LYS A 20 5.76 12.52 27.70
C LYS A 20 6.90 11.50 27.74
N GLN A 21 6.80 10.44 26.96
CA GLN A 21 7.97 9.77 26.42
C GLN A 21 8.39 10.60 25.19
N GLN A 22 9.68 10.86 25.03
CA GLN A 22 10.18 11.28 23.71
C GLN A 22 9.64 10.27 22.69
N PRO A 23 9.05 10.71 21.56
CA PRO A 23 8.52 9.75 20.60
C PRO A 23 9.65 8.82 20.22
N ASP A 24 9.44 7.53 20.45
CA ASP A 24 10.34 6.51 19.95
C ASP A 24 10.29 6.68 18.43
N TYR A 25 11.37 7.18 17.82
CA TYR A 25 11.42 7.54 16.40
C TYR A 25 11.10 6.35 15.46
N TYR A 26 10.96 5.14 16.02
CA TYR A 26 10.51 3.91 15.36
C TYR A 26 9.00 3.88 15.04
N GLU A 27 8.17 4.74 15.66
CA GLU A 27 6.73 4.84 15.37
C GLU A 27 6.36 5.93 14.35
N LEU A 28 7.34 6.71 13.87
CA LEU A 28 7.11 7.78 12.88
C LEU A 28 7.14 7.20 11.46
N GLY A 29 6.24 7.67 10.59
CA GLY A 29 6.23 7.29 9.17
C GLY A 29 7.18 8.11 8.30
N GLY A 30 7.02 8.05 6.99
CA GLY A 30 7.86 8.75 6.01
C GLY A 30 8.97 7.88 5.39
N PRO A 31 9.95 8.51 4.71
CA PRO A 31 10.84 7.80 3.80
C PRO A 31 11.70 6.73 4.44
N ARG A 32 11.78 5.57 3.78
CA ARG A 32 12.56 4.38 4.18
C ARG A 32 13.63 4.00 3.17
N SER A 33 13.42 4.33 1.90
CA SER A 33 14.38 4.05 0.85
C SER A 33 14.44 5.18 -0.15
N TYR A 34 15.63 5.42 -0.69
CA TYR A 34 15.84 6.28 -1.83
C TYR A 34 16.66 5.51 -2.87
N HIS A 35 16.21 5.54 -4.12
CA HIS A 35 16.96 4.97 -5.24
C HIS A 35 17.08 6.02 -6.33
N LYS A 36 18.26 6.10 -6.95
CA LYS A 36 18.52 6.99 -8.09
C LYS A 36 19.06 6.18 -9.24
N PHE A 37 18.39 6.29 -10.37
CA PHE A 37 18.75 5.66 -11.61
C PHE A 37 18.94 6.69 -12.72
N ARG A 38 19.75 6.30 -13.70
CA ARG A 38 19.88 6.97 -14.99
C ARG A 38 19.37 6.03 -16.07
N TYR A 39 18.24 6.38 -16.67
CA TYR A 39 17.75 5.71 -17.87
C TYR A 39 18.00 6.62 -19.07
N GLN A 40 18.89 6.20 -19.97
CA GLN A 40 19.43 7.06 -21.03
C GLN A 40 20.02 8.35 -20.45
N ASN A 41 19.36 9.51 -20.64
CA ASN A 41 19.77 10.80 -20.07
C ASN A 41 18.81 11.31 -18.98
N THR A 42 17.77 10.54 -18.66
CA THR A 42 16.72 10.92 -17.71
C THR A 42 17.05 10.39 -16.32
N SER A 43 17.02 11.26 -15.31
CA SER A 43 17.14 10.84 -13.92
C SER A 43 15.80 10.32 -13.43
N VAL A 44 15.82 9.13 -12.82
CA VAL A 44 14.66 8.51 -12.18
C VAL A 44 14.98 8.34 -10.69
N ILE A 45 14.19 8.97 -9.83
CA ILE A 45 14.32 8.91 -8.38
C ILE A 45 13.12 8.15 -7.84
N LEU A 46 13.38 7.10 -7.06
CA LEU A 46 12.35 6.37 -6.33
C LEU A 46 12.49 6.66 -4.84
N ILE A 47 11.36 6.88 -4.16
CA ILE A 47 11.30 7.14 -2.72
C ILE A 47 10.26 6.22 -2.10
N GLY A 48 10.71 5.21 -1.36
CA GLY A 48 9.86 4.31 -0.61
C GLY A 48 9.56 4.88 0.76
N GLU A 49 8.31 4.76 1.21
CA GLU A 49 7.84 5.35 2.46
C GLU A 49 6.91 4.40 3.23
N VAL A 50 6.61 4.74 4.48
CA VAL A 50 5.65 4.02 5.32
C VAL A 50 4.55 4.99 5.69
N HIS A 51 3.30 4.68 5.29
CA HIS A 51 2.06 5.48 5.38
C HIS A 51 1.61 5.89 6.80
N ASN A 52 2.52 5.85 7.77
CA ASN A 52 2.29 6.41 9.09
C ASN A 52 2.49 7.93 9.06
N PRO A 53 1.79 8.69 9.93
CA PRO A 53 1.99 10.13 10.01
C PRO A 53 3.41 10.52 10.45
N ILE A 54 3.92 11.59 9.86
CA ILE A 54 5.09 12.35 10.31
C ILE A 54 4.68 13.57 11.13
N SER A 55 5.58 14.01 12.02
CA SER A 55 5.41 15.27 12.75
C SER A 55 5.48 16.47 11.80
N LEU A 56 4.74 17.53 12.10
CA LEU A 56 4.72 18.76 11.30
C LEU A 56 6.11 19.42 11.12
N ASP A 57 7.01 19.28 12.11
CA ASP A 57 8.37 19.82 11.99
C ASP A 57 9.17 19.11 10.89
N LEU A 58 9.16 17.76 10.90
CA LEU A 58 9.78 16.94 9.85
C LEU A 58 9.15 17.18 8.47
N ASP A 59 7.82 17.31 8.42
CA ASP A 59 7.06 17.67 7.22
C ASP A 59 7.58 18.97 6.59
N HIS A 60 7.68 20.05 7.37
CA HIS A 60 8.20 21.33 6.90
C HIS A 60 9.64 21.23 6.37
N GLU A 61 10.50 20.43 7.00
CA GLU A 61 11.86 20.20 6.53
C GLU A 61 11.90 19.47 5.17
N TYR A 62 11.13 18.38 5.01
CA TYR A 62 11.05 17.68 3.73
C TYR A 62 10.49 18.58 2.62
N ILE A 63 9.37 19.27 2.88
CA ILE A 63 8.76 20.21 1.93
C ILE A 63 9.77 21.28 1.49
N SER A 64 10.55 21.84 2.43
CA SER A 64 11.57 22.83 2.10
C SER A 64 12.64 22.27 1.17
N ILE A 65 13.09 21.03 1.38
CA ILE A 65 14.11 20.38 0.54
C ILE A 65 13.58 20.13 -0.87
N PHE A 66 12.37 19.58 -0.99
CA PHE A 66 11.75 19.33 -2.30
C PHE A 66 11.48 20.63 -3.07
N ASN A 67 10.95 21.67 -2.41
CA ASN A 67 10.75 22.98 -3.05
C ASN A 67 12.07 23.56 -3.57
N ASN A 68 13.17 23.44 -2.79
CA ASN A 68 14.49 23.87 -3.24
C ASN A 68 15.01 23.06 -4.44
N TYR A 69 14.74 21.75 -4.46
CA TYR A 69 15.12 20.90 -5.60
C TYR A 69 14.34 21.27 -6.87
N VAL A 70 13.02 21.40 -6.76
CA VAL A 70 12.10 21.79 -7.85
C VAL A 70 12.38 23.21 -8.37
N ALA A 71 12.84 24.13 -7.52
CA ALA A 71 13.22 25.46 -7.96
C ALA A 71 14.33 25.44 -9.02
N ASN A 72 15.17 24.40 -9.01
CA ASN A 72 16.35 24.28 -9.89
C ASN A 72 16.24 23.16 -10.93
N ASN A 73 15.25 22.27 -10.83
CA ASN A 73 15.12 21.10 -11.67
C ASN A 73 13.67 20.94 -12.13
N ARG A 74 13.48 20.57 -13.40
CA ARG A 74 12.16 20.14 -13.87
C ARG A 74 11.87 18.73 -13.36
N VAL A 75 10.75 18.56 -12.66
CA VAL A 75 10.35 17.33 -11.97
C VAL A 75 8.95 16.92 -12.40
N ILE A 76 8.81 15.65 -12.76
CA ILE A 76 7.51 14.96 -12.85
C ILE A 76 7.41 14.06 -11.63
N LEU A 77 6.54 14.42 -10.70
CA LEU A 77 6.36 13.77 -9.41
C LEU A 77 5.13 12.86 -9.44
N PHE A 78 5.36 11.55 -9.41
CA PHE A 78 4.33 10.53 -9.22
C PHE A 78 4.12 10.29 -7.73
N LEU A 79 2.87 10.39 -7.28
CA LEU A 79 2.46 10.13 -5.89
C LEU A 79 1.39 9.03 -5.86
N GLU A 80 1.54 8.04 -4.99
CA GLU A 80 0.46 7.12 -4.60
C GLU A 80 -0.53 7.86 -3.68
N SER A 81 -1.26 8.83 -4.25
CA SER A 81 -2.33 9.58 -3.60
C SER A 81 -3.39 9.99 -4.60
N ASP A 82 -4.60 10.25 -4.11
CA ASP A 82 -5.78 10.69 -4.87
C ASP A 82 -5.87 12.23 -5.03
N GLY A 83 -4.91 12.97 -4.47
CA GLY A 83 -4.87 14.44 -4.52
C GLY A 83 -5.95 15.12 -3.67
N THR A 84 -6.57 14.39 -2.74
CA THR A 84 -7.63 14.95 -1.88
C THR A 84 -7.06 15.82 -0.75
N PRO A 85 -7.53 17.07 -0.61
CA PRO A 85 -6.97 18.00 0.35
C PRO A 85 -7.22 17.58 1.80
N ARG A 86 -6.23 17.85 2.65
CA ARG A 86 -6.21 17.53 4.08
C ARG A 86 -7.44 18.06 4.85
N PRO A 87 -8.06 17.24 5.73
CA PRO A 87 -8.97 17.72 6.76
C PRO A 87 -8.23 18.56 7.82
N LYS A 88 -8.70 19.77 8.12
CA LYS A 88 -8.09 20.67 9.11
C LYS A 88 -8.09 20.02 10.51
N GLY A 89 -6.91 19.91 11.16
CA GLY A 89 -6.81 19.65 12.61
C GLY A 89 -5.99 18.44 13.08
N THR A 90 -5.27 17.73 12.21
CA THR A 90 -4.46 16.54 12.62
C THR A 90 -3.10 16.92 13.20
N HIS A 91 -2.60 16.17 14.20
CA HIS A 91 -1.28 16.40 14.83
C HIS A 91 -0.07 15.89 14.00
N GLY A 92 -0.32 15.32 12.83
CA GLY A 92 0.67 14.84 11.88
C GLY A 92 0.07 14.74 10.49
N ILE A 93 0.90 14.39 9.52
CA ILE A 93 0.51 14.22 8.12
C ILE A 93 1.19 12.98 7.53
N ASP A 94 0.52 12.28 6.64
CA ASP A 94 1.16 11.26 5.81
C ASP A 94 2.22 11.90 4.90
N PHE A 95 3.37 11.23 4.71
CA PHE A 95 4.46 11.81 3.93
C PHE A 95 4.08 12.07 2.48
N MET A 96 3.35 11.18 1.80
CA MET A 96 2.92 11.46 0.42
C MET A 96 1.95 12.62 0.35
N LYS A 97 1.00 12.69 1.31
CA LYS A 97 0.07 13.83 1.41
C LYS A 97 0.77 15.16 1.72
N SER A 98 1.97 15.12 2.29
CA SER A 98 2.77 16.34 2.44
C SER A 98 3.28 16.88 1.11
N LEU A 99 3.65 15.99 0.18
CA LEU A 99 4.21 16.39 -1.10
C LEU A 99 3.18 17.03 -2.03
N GLU A 100 1.89 16.80 -1.78
CA GLU A 100 0.81 17.52 -2.45
C GLU A 100 0.79 19.01 -2.12
N GLN A 101 1.43 19.42 -1.01
CA GLN A 101 1.49 20.81 -0.55
C GLN A 101 2.76 21.52 -1.02
N LEU A 102 3.54 20.91 -1.91
CA LEU A 102 4.67 21.59 -2.54
C LEU A 102 4.22 22.89 -3.21
N THR A 103 5.11 23.88 -3.20
CA THR A 103 4.81 25.20 -3.74
C THR A 103 4.55 25.06 -5.25
N PRO A 104 3.43 25.58 -5.77
CA PRO A 104 3.16 25.55 -7.20
C PRO A 104 4.32 26.15 -7.99
N SER A 105 4.84 25.40 -8.96
CA SER A 105 6.01 25.77 -9.73
C SER A 105 5.84 25.32 -11.19
N PRO A 106 6.27 26.12 -12.18
CA PRO A 106 6.29 25.67 -13.58
C PRO A 106 7.25 24.50 -13.81
N ASN A 107 8.17 24.25 -12.87
CA ASN A 107 9.11 23.13 -12.92
C ASN A 107 8.54 21.85 -12.30
N LEU A 108 7.31 21.86 -11.77
CA LEU A 108 6.70 20.71 -11.11
C LEU A 108 5.41 20.29 -11.80
N GLU A 109 5.41 19.09 -12.36
CA GLU A 109 4.19 18.38 -12.73
C GLU A 109 3.92 17.31 -11.67
N MET A 110 2.73 17.31 -11.08
CA MET A 110 2.27 16.23 -10.20
C MET A 110 1.38 15.26 -10.98
N VAL A 111 1.64 13.98 -10.81
CA VAL A 111 0.85 12.87 -11.35
C VAL A 111 0.37 12.04 -10.17
N PHE A 112 -0.94 12.01 -9.97
CA PHE A 112 -1.59 11.17 -8.97
C PHE A 112 -1.76 9.77 -9.55
N ALA A 113 -1.01 8.81 -9.00
CA ALA A 113 -0.90 7.45 -9.51
C ALA A 113 -1.78 6.45 -8.73
N GLU A 114 -2.47 6.90 -7.68
CA GLU A 114 -3.50 6.11 -7.03
C GLU A 114 -4.69 5.94 -7.98
N LYS A 115 -4.78 4.76 -8.60
CA LYS A 115 -5.91 4.39 -9.46
C LYS A 115 -6.77 3.30 -8.84
N ARG A 116 -6.47 2.82 -7.63
CA ARG A 116 -7.28 1.78 -6.99
C ARG A 116 -8.72 2.23 -6.86
N SER A 117 -9.00 3.49 -6.53
CA SER A 117 -10.38 4.01 -6.49
C SER A 117 -11.11 4.01 -7.85
N GLU A 118 -10.38 3.95 -8.98
CA GLU A 118 -10.99 3.85 -10.32
C GLU A 118 -11.47 2.42 -10.63
N PHE A 119 -10.87 1.42 -9.99
CA PHE A 119 -11.10 0.00 -10.29
C PHE A 119 -11.68 -0.79 -9.09
N CYS A 120 -11.51 -0.28 -7.87
CA CYS A 120 -11.90 -0.90 -6.61
C CYS A 120 -13.25 -0.30 -6.16
N ASP A 121 -14.34 -1.00 -6.48
CA ASP A 121 -15.68 -0.74 -5.94
C ASP A 121 -15.63 -0.67 -4.40
N GLU A 122 -16.47 0.18 -3.79
CA GLU A 122 -16.63 0.29 -2.33
C GLU A 122 -16.84 -1.09 -1.66
N LYS A 123 -17.46 -2.03 -2.37
CA LYS A 123 -17.62 -3.43 -1.92
C LYS A 123 -16.31 -4.13 -1.56
N TYR A 124 -15.21 -3.87 -2.28
CA TYR A 124 -13.89 -4.46 -2.00
C TYR A 124 -13.18 -3.74 -0.85
N VAL A 125 -13.49 -2.47 -0.62
CA VAL A 125 -13.00 -1.72 0.55
C VAL A 125 -13.56 -2.33 1.84
N TYR A 126 -14.84 -2.72 1.86
CA TYR A 126 -15.42 -3.44 3.00
C TYR A 126 -14.71 -4.75 3.30
N LEU A 127 -14.29 -5.51 2.27
CA LEU A 127 -13.49 -6.72 2.45
C LEU A 127 -12.16 -6.41 3.12
N TRP A 128 -11.44 -5.41 2.62
CA TRP A 128 -10.15 -5.01 3.17
C TRP A 128 -10.25 -4.59 4.63
N LEU A 129 -11.19 -3.71 4.96
CA LEU A 129 -11.39 -3.23 6.33
C LEU A 129 -11.77 -4.36 7.30
N PHE A 130 -12.55 -5.33 6.82
CA PHE A 130 -12.82 -6.55 7.58
C PHE A 130 -11.52 -7.33 7.87
N LEU A 131 -10.70 -7.57 6.86
CA LEU A 131 -9.46 -8.34 6.99
C LEU A 131 -8.44 -7.66 7.90
N GLU A 132 -8.27 -6.33 7.80
CA GLU A 132 -7.44 -5.55 8.74
C GLU A 132 -7.94 -5.71 10.17
N LYS A 133 -9.27 -5.61 10.37
CA LYS A 133 -9.85 -5.73 11.70
C LYS A 133 -9.63 -7.12 12.30
N ILE A 134 -9.74 -8.17 11.49
CA ILE A 134 -9.48 -9.55 11.92
C ILE A 134 -8.00 -9.76 12.25
N GLU A 135 -7.08 -9.21 11.45
CA GLU A 135 -5.64 -9.30 11.71
C GLU A 135 -5.25 -8.63 13.04
N ASP A 136 -5.78 -7.44 13.32
CA ASP A 136 -5.53 -6.74 14.59
C ASP A 136 -5.97 -7.57 15.80
N ILE A 137 -7.13 -8.24 15.68
CA ILE A 137 -7.65 -9.13 16.73
C ILE A 137 -6.77 -10.37 16.86
N GLU A 138 -6.38 -10.99 15.76
CA GLU A 138 -5.46 -12.14 15.75
C GLU A 138 -4.12 -11.79 16.43
N LYS A 139 -3.54 -10.63 16.08
CA LYS A 139 -2.32 -10.11 16.73
C LYS A 139 -2.52 -9.89 18.22
N SER A 140 -3.65 -9.33 18.64
CA SER A 140 -3.98 -9.12 20.06
C SER A 140 -4.07 -10.44 20.85
N ILE A 141 -4.64 -11.48 20.24
CA ILE A 141 -4.75 -12.82 20.85
C ILE A 141 -3.35 -13.46 20.96
N ASN A 142 -2.55 -13.37 19.89
CA ASN A 142 -1.25 -14.04 19.78
C ASN A 142 -0.12 -13.32 20.55
N HIS A 143 -0.14 -11.99 20.63
CA HIS A 143 0.85 -11.21 21.38
C HIS A 143 0.45 -11.07 22.85
N LYS A 144 1.02 -11.94 23.70
CA LYS A 144 0.96 -11.88 25.19
C LYS A 144 1.71 -10.67 25.80
N LYS A 145 1.65 -9.48 25.22
CA LYS A 145 2.28 -8.29 25.84
C LYS A 145 1.23 -7.49 26.61
N THR A 146 1.45 -7.46 27.92
CA THR A 146 0.76 -6.70 28.99
C THR A 146 -0.70 -7.11 29.29
N LYS A 147 -0.87 -7.70 30.48
CA LYS A 147 -2.09 -8.23 31.11
C LYS A 147 -3.28 -7.25 31.26
N SER A 148 -3.27 -6.06 30.67
CA SER A 148 -4.30 -5.06 30.95
C SER A 148 -5.44 -4.98 29.94
N HIS A 149 -5.28 -5.36 28.66
CA HIS A 149 -6.34 -5.15 27.65
C HIS A 149 -6.44 -6.27 26.58
N GLN A 150 -6.33 -7.55 26.94
CA GLN A 150 -6.75 -8.62 26.01
C GLN A 150 -8.27 -8.79 26.09
N THR A 151 -8.98 -8.42 25.02
CA THR A 151 -10.44 -8.57 24.92
C THR A 151 -10.87 -10.04 24.82
N PHE A 152 -10.04 -10.90 24.20
CA PHE A 152 -10.28 -12.33 24.06
C PHE A 152 -9.05 -13.10 24.56
N SER A 153 -9.27 -14.20 25.28
CA SER A 153 -8.19 -15.01 25.86
C SER A 153 -7.56 -16.00 24.88
N ASN A 154 -8.30 -16.40 23.83
CA ASN A 154 -7.83 -17.31 22.78
C ASN A 154 -8.71 -17.23 21.53
N THR A 155 -8.25 -17.87 20.45
CA THR A 155 -8.95 -17.92 19.15
C THR A 155 -10.35 -18.51 19.26
N THR A 156 -10.54 -19.64 19.95
CA THR A 156 -11.83 -20.32 20.05
C THR A 156 -12.89 -19.44 20.74
N GLU A 157 -12.51 -18.71 21.78
CA GLU A 157 -13.39 -17.74 22.44
C GLU A 157 -13.86 -16.66 21.46
N PHE A 158 -12.94 -16.09 20.67
CA PHE A 158 -13.31 -15.08 19.68
C PHE A 158 -14.23 -15.64 18.59
N MET A 159 -13.96 -16.85 18.08
CA MET A 159 -14.78 -17.47 17.03
C MET A 159 -16.24 -17.68 17.44
N HIS A 160 -16.50 -17.89 18.74
CA HIS A 160 -17.87 -18.07 19.25
C HIS A 160 -18.44 -16.81 19.94
N SER A 161 -17.77 -15.67 19.80
CA SER A 161 -18.21 -14.40 20.41
C SER A 161 -19.21 -13.65 19.52
N GLU A 162 -20.11 -12.89 20.15
CA GLU A 162 -20.99 -11.93 19.45
C GLU A 162 -20.19 -10.85 18.72
N ALA A 163 -18.96 -10.56 19.17
CA ALA A 163 -18.10 -9.57 18.52
C ALA A 163 -17.74 -9.95 17.08
N LEU A 164 -17.56 -11.23 16.78
CA LEU A 164 -17.31 -11.68 15.40
C LEU A 164 -18.56 -11.50 14.53
N ASP A 165 -19.75 -11.71 15.09
CA ASP A 165 -21.03 -11.46 14.39
C ASP A 165 -21.26 -9.97 14.13
N ASP A 166 -20.97 -9.11 15.12
CA ASP A 166 -21.05 -7.66 14.96
C ASP A 166 -20.09 -7.14 13.89
N ILE A 167 -18.86 -7.68 13.86
CA ILE A 167 -17.88 -7.38 12.80
C ILE A 167 -18.40 -7.84 11.44
N SER A 168 -18.96 -9.04 11.34
CA SER A 168 -19.56 -9.55 10.10
C SER A 168 -20.65 -8.62 9.56
N LEU A 169 -21.55 -8.18 10.44
CA LEU A 169 -22.64 -7.27 10.10
C LEU A 169 -22.14 -5.89 9.66
N LEU A 170 -21.09 -5.38 10.31
CA LEU A 170 -20.51 -4.07 9.98
C LEU A 170 -19.97 -4.03 8.54
N TYR A 171 -19.43 -5.14 8.06
CA TYR A 171 -18.82 -5.25 6.73
C TYR A 171 -19.67 -6.07 5.73
N SER A 172 -20.97 -6.23 5.99
CA SER A 172 -21.86 -7.10 5.20
C SER A 172 -22.14 -6.58 3.77
N GLN A 173 -21.77 -5.34 3.47
CA GLN A 173 -21.86 -4.74 2.12
C GLN A 173 -20.71 -5.16 1.20
N CYS A 174 -19.85 -6.07 1.66
CA CYS A 174 -18.74 -6.65 0.90
C CYS A 174 -19.19 -7.33 -0.41
N CYS A 175 -18.26 -7.45 -1.36
CA CYS A 175 -18.44 -8.27 -2.57
C CYS A 175 -18.70 -9.75 -2.23
N SER A 176 -19.31 -10.48 -3.15
CA SER A 176 -19.48 -11.93 -3.14
C SER A 176 -18.28 -12.66 -3.77
N PHE A 177 -18.22 -13.99 -3.62
CA PHE A 177 -17.24 -14.83 -4.32
C PHE A 177 -17.24 -14.59 -5.83
N ARG A 178 -18.43 -14.58 -6.44
CA ARG A 178 -18.58 -14.40 -7.87
C ARG A 178 -18.08 -13.03 -8.31
N GLU A 179 -18.45 -11.97 -7.60
CA GLU A 179 -18.00 -10.62 -7.94
C GLU A 179 -16.47 -10.51 -7.86
N LEU A 180 -15.84 -11.03 -6.81
CA LEU A 180 -14.37 -11.03 -6.69
C LEU A 180 -13.71 -11.87 -7.79
N ARG A 181 -14.26 -13.03 -8.14
CA ARG A 181 -13.76 -13.85 -9.24
C ARG A 181 -13.85 -13.13 -10.59
N ASP A 182 -15.02 -12.59 -10.91
CA ASP A 182 -15.27 -11.88 -12.17
C ASP A 182 -14.34 -10.65 -12.28
N PHE A 183 -14.09 -9.99 -11.14
CA PHE A 183 -13.13 -8.90 -11.03
C PHE A 183 -11.69 -9.35 -11.32
N LEU A 184 -11.18 -10.37 -10.61
CA LEU A 184 -9.81 -10.86 -10.85
C LEU A 184 -9.58 -11.28 -12.31
N VAL A 185 -10.57 -11.91 -12.95
CA VAL A 185 -10.52 -12.27 -14.38
C VAL A 185 -10.46 -11.03 -15.29
N SER A 186 -11.25 -9.99 -14.99
CA SER A 186 -11.21 -8.71 -15.69
C SER A 186 -9.83 -8.06 -15.57
N GLU A 187 -9.24 -8.08 -14.38
CA GLU A 187 -7.93 -7.47 -14.11
C GLU A 187 -6.80 -8.22 -14.86
N ILE A 188 -6.84 -9.56 -14.92
CA ILE A 188 -5.92 -10.36 -15.75
C ILE A 188 -6.02 -9.94 -17.21
N THR A 189 -7.25 -9.80 -17.73
CA THR A 189 -7.48 -9.40 -19.13
C THR A 189 -6.95 -7.99 -19.42
N ALA A 190 -7.11 -7.07 -18.47
CA ALA A 190 -6.57 -5.73 -18.56
C ALA A 190 -5.03 -5.74 -18.57
N LEU A 191 -4.40 -6.51 -17.68
CA LEU A 191 -2.94 -6.66 -17.62
C LEU A 191 -2.38 -7.29 -18.90
N ASP A 192 -3.02 -8.33 -19.45
CA ASP A 192 -2.63 -8.92 -20.73
C ASP A 192 -2.65 -7.87 -21.85
N SER A 193 -3.74 -7.10 -21.92
CA SER A 193 -3.87 -6.00 -22.90
C SER A 193 -2.80 -4.92 -22.73
N MET A 194 -2.33 -4.70 -21.50
CA MET A 194 -1.21 -3.78 -21.21
C MET A 194 0.13 -4.39 -21.61
N ALA A 195 0.35 -5.68 -21.35
CA ALA A 195 1.57 -6.40 -21.71
C ALA A 195 1.80 -6.39 -23.24
N ASP A 196 0.74 -6.56 -24.03
CA ASP A 196 0.80 -6.54 -25.50
C ASP A 196 1.45 -5.27 -26.08
N LYS A 197 1.36 -4.13 -25.37
CA LYS A 197 2.03 -2.88 -25.79
C LYS A 197 3.55 -2.99 -25.76
N TYR A 198 4.09 -3.85 -24.89
CA TYR A 198 5.52 -3.95 -24.62
C TYR A 198 6.17 -5.22 -25.20
N ILE A 199 5.38 -6.18 -25.69
CA ILE A 199 5.87 -7.49 -26.16
C ILE A 199 7.00 -7.40 -27.19
N ASN A 200 6.96 -6.40 -28.08
CA ASN A 200 7.94 -6.20 -29.15
C ASN A 200 8.90 -5.02 -28.90
N SER A 201 8.67 -4.20 -27.88
CA SER A 201 9.41 -2.96 -27.63
C SER A 201 10.25 -3.00 -26.36
N ASN A 202 9.80 -3.72 -25.32
CA ASN A 202 10.51 -3.84 -24.05
C ASN A 202 10.23 -5.19 -23.34
N PRO A 203 11.10 -6.20 -23.56
CA PRO A 203 10.94 -7.53 -22.97
C PRO A 203 10.94 -7.54 -21.43
N GLN A 204 11.65 -6.60 -20.78
CA GLN A 204 11.73 -6.53 -19.32
C GLN A 204 10.43 -6.04 -18.71
N ILE A 205 9.78 -5.05 -19.32
CA ILE A 205 8.45 -4.57 -18.89
C ILE A 205 7.39 -5.61 -19.17
N TYR A 206 7.45 -6.24 -20.35
CA TYR A 206 6.57 -7.36 -20.66
C TYR A 206 6.68 -8.47 -19.60
N ALA A 207 7.91 -8.85 -19.22
CA ALA A 207 8.14 -9.85 -18.17
C ALA A 207 7.64 -9.40 -16.79
N PHE A 208 7.78 -8.12 -16.44
CA PHE A 208 7.26 -7.57 -15.19
C PHE A 208 5.73 -7.62 -15.11
N ILE A 209 5.04 -7.24 -16.18
CA ILE A 209 3.58 -7.34 -16.27
C ILE A 209 3.17 -8.81 -16.26
N GLY A 210 3.91 -9.69 -16.94
CA GLY A 210 3.72 -11.14 -16.89
C GLY A 210 3.80 -11.71 -15.47
N ALA A 211 4.77 -11.28 -14.66
CA ALA A 211 4.83 -11.67 -13.24
C ALA A 211 3.62 -11.16 -12.44
N SER A 212 3.14 -9.95 -12.76
CA SER A 212 1.93 -9.39 -12.15
C SER A 212 0.68 -10.21 -12.50
N ILE A 213 0.55 -10.64 -13.75
CA ILE A 213 -0.53 -11.55 -14.21
C ILE A 213 -0.47 -12.89 -13.47
N LEU A 214 0.72 -13.45 -13.25
CA LEU A 214 0.87 -14.69 -12.49
C LEU A 214 0.39 -14.54 -11.04
N ASN A 215 0.71 -13.43 -10.38
CA ASN A 215 0.24 -13.18 -9.01
C ASN A 215 -1.29 -13.02 -8.94
N VAL A 216 -1.92 -12.35 -9.92
CA VAL A 216 -3.39 -12.24 -9.98
C VAL A 216 -4.03 -13.59 -10.28
N ASN A 217 -3.41 -14.42 -11.13
CA ASN A 217 -3.85 -15.81 -11.33
C ASN A 217 -3.72 -16.66 -10.07
N GLU A 218 -2.66 -16.48 -9.29
CA GLU A 218 -2.51 -17.14 -7.98
C GLU A 218 -3.62 -16.71 -7.01
N ALA A 219 -3.95 -15.42 -6.98
CA ALA A 219 -5.09 -14.91 -6.21
C ALA A 219 -6.42 -15.57 -6.64
N LEU A 220 -6.63 -15.75 -7.95
CA LEU A 220 -7.80 -16.47 -8.47
C LEU A 220 -7.79 -17.95 -8.06
N GLY A 221 -6.64 -18.62 -8.13
CA GLY A 221 -6.47 -20.00 -7.68
C GLY A 221 -6.81 -20.16 -6.20
N LEU A 222 -6.28 -19.29 -5.34
CA LEU A 222 -6.58 -19.26 -3.91
C LEU A 222 -8.07 -19.02 -3.62
N LEU A 223 -8.74 -18.19 -4.42
CA LEU A 223 -10.18 -17.96 -4.29
C LEU A 223 -10.99 -19.21 -4.62
N ILE A 224 -10.60 -19.94 -5.68
CA ILE A 224 -11.21 -21.23 -6.06
C ILE A 224 -10.98 -22.27 -4.95
N GLU A 225 -9.77 -22.36 -4.40
CA GLU A 225 -9.48 -23.25 -3.27
C GLU A 225 -10.34 -22.93 -2.05
N LEU A 226 -10.57 -21.65 -1.75
CA LEU A 226 -11.42 -21.23 -0.64
C LEU A 226 -12.89 -21.62 -0.88
N GLU A 227 -13.36 -21.49 -2.13
CA GLU A 227 -14.69 -21.94 -2.56
C GLU A 227 -14.86 -23.46 -2.41
N GLU A 228 -13.85 -24.24 -2.77
CA GLU A 228 -13.82 -25.70 -2.57
C GLU A 228 -13.77 -26.09 -1.09
N GLU A 229 -12.96 -25.39 -0.29
CA GLU A 229 -12.91 -25.58 1.16
C GLU A 229 -14.28 -25.30 1.79
N TYR A 230 -14.98 -24.23 1.38
CA TYR A 230 -16.34 -23.94 1.84
C TYR A 230 -17.30 -25.11 1.56
N ARG A 231 -17.32 -25.62 0.32
CA ARG A 231 -18.18 -26.76 -0.06
C ARG A 231 -17.86 -28.02 0.73
N SER A 232 -16.58 -28.26 1.03
CA SER A 232 -16.14 -29.43 1.81
C SER A 232 -16.63 -29.42 3.27
N LEU A 233 -16.93 -28.23 3.81
CA LEU A 233 -17.41 -28.06 5.18
C LEU A 233 -18.89 -28.39 5.37
N GLN A 234 -19.58 -28.82 4.29
CA GLN A 234 -21.01 -29.13 4.27
C GLN A 234 -21.87 -27.95 4.75
N LEU A 235 -21.44 -26.73 4.39
CA LEU A 235 -22.20 -25.50 4.59
C LEU A 235 -23.25 -25.36 3.47
N GLU A 236 -24.30 -24.57 3.69
CA GLU A 236 -25.39 -24.44 2.71
C GLU A 236 -24.88 -23.76 1.42
N GLU A 237 -25.03 -24.41 0.26
CA GLU A 237 -24.56 -23.87 -1.04
C GLU A 237 -25.29 -22.59 -1.45
N THR A 238 -26.54 -22.42 -1.03
CA THR A 238 -27.31 -21.17 -1.22
C THR A 238 -26.61 -19.96 -0.61
N ASN A 239 -25.83 -20.16 0.44
CA ASN A 239 -25.07 -19.10 1.10
C ASN A 239 -23.79 -18.72 0.30
N LEU A 240 -23.25 -19.61 -0.53
CA LEU A 240 -21.98 -19.35 -1.24
C LEU A 240 -22.15 -18.37 -2.41
N GLU A 241 -23.19 -18.57 -3.22
CA GLU A 241 -23.42 -17.82 -4.46
C GLU A 241 -24.10 -16.45 -4.23
N GLN A 242 -24.83 -16.29 -3.12
CA GLN A 242 -25.63 -15.08 -2.86
C GLN A 242 -25.17 -14.26 -1.65
N ASN A 243 -24.36 -14.82 -0.73
CA ASN A 243 -23.85 -14.03 0.39
C ASN A 243 -22.59 -13.27 0.02
N ASN A 244 -22.37 -12.19 0.78
CA ASN A 244 -21.12 -11.46 0.75
C ASN A 244 -19.99 -12.34 1.34
N LEU A 245 -18.77 -12.07 0.88
CA LEU A 245 -17.56 -12.83 1.18
C LEU A 245 -17.18 -12.77 2.66
N VAL A 246 -17.50 -11.67 3.36
CA VAL A 246 -17.30 -11.53 4.81
C VAL A 246 -18.14 -12.56 5.57
N SER A 247 -19.44 -12.66 5.27
CA SER A 247 -20.32 -13.64 5.91
C SER A 247 -19.86 -15.07 5.65
N VAL A 248 -19.46 -15.39 4.42
CA VAL A 248 -18.93 -16.71 4.10
C VAL A 248 -17.63 -16.99 4.87
N CYS A 249 -16.72 -16.03 4.93
CA CYS A 249 -15.48 -16.15 5.68
C CYS A 249 -15.74 -16.43 7.16
N VAL A 250 -16.66 -15.67 7.77
CA VAL A 250 -17.04 -15.83 9.18
C VAL A 250 -17.66 -17.19 9.45
N GLU A 251 -18.54 -17.69 8.57
CA GLU A 251 -19.10 -19.03 8.69
C GLU A 251 -18.01 -20.11 8.68
N MET A 252 -17.06 -20.02 7.74
CA MET A 252 -15.92 -20.93 7.68
C MET A 252 -15.07 -20.83 8.95
N MET A 253 -14.70 -19.61 9.38
CA MET A 253 -13.89 -19.36 10.57
C MET A 253 -14.52 -19.97 11.82
N LYS A 254 -15.83 -19.80 12.00
CA LYS A 254 -16.61 -20.42 13.07
C LYS A 254 -16.58 -21.94 13.01
N LYS A 255 -16.84 -22.49 11.82
CA LYS A 255 -16.91 -23.94 11.60
C LYS A 255 -15.60 -24.65 11.92
N ILE A 256 -14.47 -24.05 11.56
CA ILE A 256 -13.13 -24.66 11.78
C ILE A 256 -12.39 -24.08 12.99
N SER A 257 -12.98 -23.11 13.69
CA SER A 257 -12.39 -22.40 14.82
C SER A 257 -10.98 -21.83 14.54
N SER A 258 -10.80 -21.16 13.40
CA SER A 258 -9.49 -20.66 12.95
C SER A 258 -9.58 -19.40 12.08
N PHE A 259 -8.53 -18.57 12.11
CA PHE A 259 -8.35 -17.39 11.24
C PHE A 259 -7.95 -17.75 9.80
N LYS A 260 -7.63 -19.02 9.51
CA LYS A 260 -7.15 -19.48 8.20
C LYS A 260 -7.97 -18.94 7.00
N PRO A 261 -9.32 -18.91 7.01
CA PRO A 261 -10.09 -18.39 5.88
C PRO A 261 -9.86 -16.89 5.65
N ALA A 262 -9.76 -16.10 6.72
CA ALA A 262 -9.44 -14.68 6.63
C ALA A 262 -8.00 -14.47 6.15
N SER A 263 -7.04 -15.27 6.63
CA SER A 263 -5.65 -15.21 6.14
C SER A 263 -5.57 -15.48 4.64
N LYS A 264 -6.26 -16.51 4.12
CA LYS A 264 -6.33 -16.79 2.68
C LYS A 264 -6.94 -15.63 1.88
N LEU A 265 -8.04 -15.05 2.35
CA LEU A 265 -8.66 -13.88 1.71
C LEU A 265 -7.72 -12.67 1.69
N ARG A 266 -6.91 -12.50 2.73
CA ARG A 266 -5.88 -11.48 2.76
C ARG A 266 -4.78 -11.76 1.73
N ASP A 267 -4.31 -12.99 1.61
CA ASP A 267 -3.31 -13.36 0.61
C ASP A 267 -3.83 -13.09 -0.82
N ILE A 268 -5.10 -13.42 -1.08
CA ILE A 268 -5.79 -13.08 -2.35
C ILE A 268 -5.76 -11.56 -2.59
N TYR A 269 -6.15 -10.77 -1.58
CA TYR A 269 -6.18 -9.32 -1.69
C TYR A 269 -4.79 -8.72 -1.92
N LEU A 270 -3.78 -9.19 -1.18
CA LEU A 270 -2.40 -8.70 -1.28
C LEU A 270 -1.77 -9.03 -2.63
N ASN A 271 -1.99 -10.24 -3.14
CA ASN A 271 -1.50 -10.68 -4.44
C ASN A 271 -2.09 -9.85 -5.58
N TYR A 272 -3.39 -9.55 -5.52
CA TYR A 272 -4.06 -8.69 -6.49
C TYR A 272 -3.62 -7.22 -6.37
N LEU A 273 -3.84 -6.60 -5.21
CA LEU A 273 -3.73 -5.15 -5.03
C LEU A 273 -2.30 -4.66 -5.31
N SER A 274 -1.32 -5.43 -4.87
CA SER A 274 0.09 -5.10 -5.06
C SER A 274 0.49 -5.19 -6.53
N SER A 275 0.06 -6.24 -7.22
CA SER A 275 0.54 -6.57 -8.57
C SER A 275 -0.12 -5.72 -9.64
N PHE A 276 -1.42 -5.47 -9.53
CA PHE A 276 -2.13 -4.64 -10.50
C PHE A 276 -1.69 -3.17 -10.40
N HIS A 277 -1.55 -2.67 -9.17
CA HIS A 277 -1.09 -1.30 -8.94
C HIS A 277 0.33 -1.07 -9.49
N ASP A 278 1.25 -2.00 -9.25
CA ASP A 278 2.63 -1.88 -9.74
C ASP A 278 2.72 -1.90 -11.27
N ALA A 279 1.96 -2.78 -11.92
CA ALA A 279 1.95 -2.88 -13.37
C ALA A 279 1.38 -1.62 -14.03
N THR A 280 0.26 -1.10 -13.50
CA THR A 280 -0.37 0.12 -14.04
C THR A 280 0.51 1.35 -13.86
N LEU A 281 1.12 1.49 -12.68
CA LEU A 281 2.09 2.54 -12.41
C LEU A 281 3.30 2.43 -13.34
N LEU A 282 3.88 1.23 -13.48
CA LEU A 282 5.03 1.03 -14.34
C LEU A 282 4.74 1.51 -15.76
N CYS A 283 3.57 1.18 -16.30
CA CYS A 283 3.15 1.66 -17.61
C CYS A 283 3.08 3.18 -17.69
N ASP A 284 2.50 3.84 -16.67
CA ASP A 284 2.45 5.31 -16.64
C ASP A 284 3.85 5.94 -16.57
N ILE A 285 4.72 5.41 -15.71
CA ILE A 285 6.12 5.85 -15.60
C ILE A 285 6.81 5.66 -16.95
N TRP A 286 6.62 4.51 -17.59
CA TRP A 286 7.29 4.18 -18.84
C TRP A 286 6.83 5.05 -20.00
N ASP A 287 5.52 5.23 -20.15
CA ASP A 287 4.93 6.09 -21.17
C ASP A 287 5.42 7.54 -21.03
N ARG A 288 5.68 7.99 -19.79
CA ARG A 288 6.28 9.31 -19.53
C ARG A 288 7.78 9.31 -19.82
N LEU A 289 8.53 8.25 -19.46
CA LEU A 289 9.95 8.13 -19.77
C LEU A 289 10.22 8.20 -21.28
N GLU A 290 9.44 7.49 -22.09
CA GLU A 290 9.60 7.48 -23.55
C GLU A 290 9.28 8.83 -24.20
N LYS A 291 8.35 9.59 -23.62
CA LYS A 291 7.94 10.91 -24.13
C LYS A 291 8.74 12.06 -23.53
N ASN A 292 9.66 11.82 -22.60
CA ASN A 292 10.38 12.86 -21.87
C ASN A 292 11.49 13.49 -22.72
N GLN A 293 11.10 14.40 -23.60
CA GLN A 293 12.03 15.14 -24.47
C GLN A 293 12.78 16.27 -23.74
N GLU A 294 12.25 16.74 -22.60
CA GLU A 294 12.73 17.94 -21.90
C GLU A 294 13.68 17.63 -20.72
N GLN A 295 14.25 16.42 -20.66
CA GLN A 295 15.19 15.98 -19.61
C GLN A 295 14.66 16.21 -18.17
N SER A 296 13.35 16.07 -17.97
CA SER A 296 12.76 16.18 -16.63
C SER A 296 13.27 15.03 -15.74
N THR A 297 13.49 15.28 -14.45
CA THR A 297 13.66 14.21 -13.47
C THR A 297 12.29 13.58 -13.19
N LEU A 298 12.17 12.26 -13.35
CA LEU A 298 11.01 11.54 -12.86
C LEU A 298 11.26 11.18 -11.40
N MET A 299 10.33 11.52 -10.53
CA MET A 299 10.37 11.18 -9.13
C MET A 299 9.12 10.40 -8.76
N VAL A 300 9.26 9.24 -8.15
CA VAL A 300 8.18 8.33 -7.81
C VAL A 300 8.20 8.11 -6.30
N VAL A 301 7.11 8.44 -5.62
CA VAL A 301 6.99 8.32 -4.17
C VAL A 301 5.79 7.44 -3.82
N MET A 302 6.04 6.34 -3.11
CA MET A 302 5.05 5.29 -2.82
C MET A 302 5.42 4.50 -1.57
N GLY A 303 4.53 3.58 -1.16
CA GLY A 303 4.85 2.56 -0.17
C GLY A 303 6.15 1.80 -0.50
N ASP A 304 6.98 1.55 0.52
CA ASP A 304 8.34 0.99 0.37
C ASP A 304 8.37 -0.33 -0.43
N GLY A 305 7.40 -1.22 -0.20
CA GLY A 305 7.30 -2.48 -0.94
C GLY A 305 7.06 -2.34 -2.44
N HIS A 306 6.31 -1.31 -2.88
CA HIS A 306 6.10 -0.99 -4.29
C HIS A 306 7.41 -0.46 -4.92
N ILE A 307 8.11 0.40 -4.18
CA ILE A 307 9.41 0.95 -4.61
C ILE A 307 10.49 -0.11 -4.72
N GLU A 308 10.55 -1.08 -3.80
CA GLU A 308 11.50 -2.20 -3.89
C GLU A 308 11.31 -3.00 -5.19
N ARG A 309 10.07 -3.33 -5.55
CA ARG A 309 9.77 -4.08 -6.78
C ARG A 309 10.10 -3.27 -8.03
N LEU A 310 9.76 -1.98 -8.07
CA LEU A 310 10.11 -1.10 -9.17
C LEU A 310 11.63 -0.88 -9.28
N SER A 311 12.34 -0.78 -8.16
CA SER A 311 13.80 -0.66 -8.09
C SER A 311 14.49 -1.89 -8.69
N LEU A 312 13.98 -3.09 -8.39
CA LEU A 312 14.49 -4.33 -9.00
C LEU A 312 14.36 -4.33 -10.52
N LEU A 313 13.23 -3.86 -11.07
CA LEU A 313 13.07 -3.71 -12.51
C LEU A 313 14.05 -2.68 -13.07
N LEU A 314 14.15 -1.48 -12.47
CA LEU A 314 15.04 -0.42 -12.95
C LEU A 314 16.51 -0.84 -12.96
N LYS A 315 16.96 -1.67 -12.01
CA LYS A 315 18.31 -2.26 -12.02
C LYS A 315 18.62 -3.10 -13.26
N THR A 316 17.60 -3.62 -13.94
CA THR A 316 17.78 -4.43 -15.16
C THR A 316 17.83 -3.58 -16.43
N ILE A 317 17.26 -2.38 -16.43
CA ILE A 317 17.06 -1.54 -17.63
C ILE A 317 17.74 -0.17 -17.57
N ALA A 318 18.21 0.25 -16.40
CA ALA A 318 18.83 1.55 -16.14
C ALA A 318 20.14 1.40 -15.34
N ILE A 319 20.93 2.47 -15.31
CA ILE A 319 22.17 2.54 -14.52
C ILE A 319 21.81 3.04 -13.12
N GLU A 320 22.09 2.25 -12.09
CA GLU A 320 21.96 2.68 -10.70
C GLU A 320 23.07 3.67 -10.34
N GLU A 321 22.71 4.89 -9.91
CA GLU A 321 23.64 5.94 -9.50
C GLU A 321 23.88 5.90 -7.98
N ALA A 322 22.81 5.73 -7.20
CA ALA A 322 22.87 5.69 -5.74
C ALA A 322 21.63 5.00 -5.16
N SER A 323 21.80 4.30 -4.04
CA SER A 323 20.70 3.77 -3.23
C SER A 323 20.99 3.99 -1.75
N ILE A 324 19.98 4.41 -1.00
CA ILE A 324 20.03 4.62 0.46
C ILE A 324 18.85 3.88 1.07
N PHE A 325 19.12 3.16 2.15
CA PHE A 325 18.11 2.45 2.91
C PHE A 325 18.12 2.94 4.36
N ALA A 326 16.94 2.94 4.97
CA ALA A 326 16.78 2.99 6.41
C ALA A 326 17.61 1.87 7.06
N ASP A 327 18.12 2.11 8.26
CA ASP A 327 18.86 1.08 8.96
C ASP A 327 17.97 -0.13 9.31
N ARG A 328 18.57 -1.26 9.68
CA ARG A 328 17.86 -2.53 9.99
C ARG A 328 16.81 -2.43 11.10
N LYS A 329 16.70 -1.28 11.78
CA LYS A 329 15.67 -1.02 12.77
C LYS A 329 14.44 -0.33 12.19
N GLY A 330 14.40 -0.09 10.88
CA GLY A 330 13.31 0.61 10.22
C GLY A 330 13.16 2.01 10.81
N ARG A 331 14.19 2.87 10.72
CA ARG A 331 14.09 4.32 11.06
C ARG A 331 13.89 5.16 9.82
N VAL A 332 13.18 6.28 9.96
CA VAL A 332 12.88 7.18 8.84
C VAL A 332 14.18 7.84 8.39
N ILE A 333 14.41 7.98 7.09
CA ILE A 333 15.62 8.63 6.59
C ILE A 333 15.51 10.14 6.82
N ALA A 334 16.40 10.69 7.66
CA ALA A 334 16.35 12.10 8.05
C ALA A 334 16.41 13.08 6.85
N PRO A 335 15.73 14.25 6.93
CA PRO A 335 15.69 15.25 5.85
C PRO A 335 17.08 15.65 5.31
N GLY A 336 18.07 15.85 6.18
CA GLY A 336 19.44 16.17 5.75
C GLY A 336 20.12 15.10 4.87
N THR A 337 19.68 13.84 4.94
CA THR A 337 20.15 12.79 4.03
C THR A 337 19.47 12.89 2.67
N LEU A 338 18.17 13.21 2.62
CA LEU A 338 17.47 13.50 1.37
C LEU A 338 18.11 14.69 0.63
N ASP A 339 18.42 15.79 1.32
CA ASP A 339 19.02 16.98 0.71
C ASP A 339 20.37 16.65 0.04
N ARG A 340 21.24 15.89 0.73
CA ARG A 340 22.49 15.41 0.15
C ARG A 340 22.25 14.48 -1.04
N PHE A 341 21.24 13.62 -0.93
CA PHE A 341 20.89 12.66 -1.97
C PHE A 341 20.44 13.34 -3.27
N LEU A 342 19.54 14.31 -3.16
CA LEU A 342 19.05 15.06 -4.31
C LEU A 342 20.16 15.90 -4.96
N LYS A 343 21.11 16.44 -4.17
CA LYS A 343 22.23 17.26 -4.66
C LYS A 343 23.40 16.46 -5.24
N ASN A 344 23.36 15.12 -5.24
CA ASN A 344 24.49 14.26 -5.61
C ASN A 344 25.77 14.52 -4.77
N ASN A 345 25.63 15.05 -3.56
CA ASN A 345 26.75 15.33 -2.68
C ASN A 345 27.05 14.10 -1.81
N PHE A 346 27.45 13.00 -2.47
CA PHE A 346 27.97 11.82 -1.80
C PHE A 346 29.50 11.84 -1.87
N GLU A 347 30.13 12.51 -0.91
CA GLU A 347 31.49 12.16 -0.56
C GLU A 347 31.43 10.77 0.10
N GLU A 348 31.83 9.76 -0.68
CA GLU A 348 32.01 8.35 -0.33
C GLU A 348 30.72 7.52 -0.12
N ALA A 349 30.60 6.53 -1.01
CA ALA A 349 29.62 5.46 -0.98
C ALA A 349 29.54 4.80 0.40
N LEU A 350 28.33 4.79 0.99
CA LEU A 350 28.02 3.82 2.04
C LEU A 350 28.08 2.44 1.38
N HIS A 351 29.09 1.69 1.81
CA HIS A 351 29.48 0.37 1.32
C HIS A 351 28.30 -0.56 1.05
N GLN A 352 28.42 -1.27 -0.08
CA GLN A 352 27.73 -2.50 -0.43
C GLN A 352 27.45 -3.38 0.81
N GLU A 353 26.21 -3.42 1.30
CA GLU A 353 25.72 -4.62 1.97
C GLU A 353 25.36 -5.63 0.88
N LYS A 354 26.01 -6.79 0.95
CA LYS A 354 25.83 -7.92 0.04
C LYS A 354 24.35 -8.21 -0.16
N VAL A 355 23.93 -8.14 -1.41
CA VAL A 355 22.76 -8.84 -1.94
C VAL A 355 22.85 -10.30 -1.48
N CYS A 356 22.00 -10.69 -0.53
CA CYS A 356 21.69 -12.10 -0.31
C CYS A 356 20.53 -12.41 -1.25
N LEU A 357 20.88 -12.78 -2.49
CA LEU A 357 19.97 -13.54 -3.36
C LEU A 357 19.66 -14.84 -2.62
N VAL A 358 18.44 -14.96 -2.09
CA VAL A 358 17.90 -16.26 -1.72
C VAL A 358 17.07 -16.71 -2.91
N MET A 359 17.59 -17.73 -3.60
CA MET A 359 16.89 -18.56 -4.57
C MET A 359 15.71 -19.29 -3.92
#